data_AF-A0A354IPK5-F1
#
_entry.id   AF-A0A354IPK5-F1
#
_cell.length_a   1.000
_cell.length_b   1.000
_cell.length_c   1.000
_cell.angle_alpha   90.00
_cell.angle_beta   90.00
_cell.angle_gamma   90.00
#
_symmetry.space_group_name_H-M   'P 1'
#
loop_
_entity.id
_entity.type
_entity.pdbx_description
1 polymer ?
#
loop_
_entity_poly.entity_id
_entity_poly.type
_entity_poly.pdbx_seq_one_letter_code
_entity_poly.pdbx_strand_id
1 'polypeptide(L)'
;MSQIRTFLTGAATMVAALAAIVTLTGARTPARHETFDEITVGRINIVEPDGTKRIILSNKAQFPGDFLQGKEGARPDRRDVAGMLFVNEEGTENGGLIQKGSIGADGTIASGLSLTFDRFRQDQAMQLLNNDNASQQITGIRINDVPNFQTTSMDDFARFREEAGKLPQAQQQAYWTKLSEQGRLNKNRIWLGNTGDKGSALQLKDAQGGIRMLLLVSADGKAEIRMLDEQGKVSKSITPTSKD
;
A
#
# COMPACT_ATOMS: atom_id res chain seq x y z
N MET A 1 15.71 74.09 2.17
CA MET A 1 15.66 73.28 3.42
C MET A 1 14.37 72.48 3.61
N SER A 2 13.20 72.98 3.19
CA SER A 2 11.90 72.28 3.36
C SER A 2 11.81 70.94 2.60
N GLN A 3 12.13 70.91 1.31
CA GLN A 3 11.98 69.69 0.49
C GLN A 3 12.94 68.55 0.85
N ILE A 4 14.16 68.87 1.31
CA ILE A 4 15.12 67.86 1.79
C ILE A 4 14.60 67.22 3.08
N ARG A 5 13.98 67.99 3.98
CA ARG A 5 13.36 67.45 5.19
C ARG A 5 12.19 66.53 4.84
N THR A 6 11.30 66.94 3.94
CA THR A 6 10.18 66.10 3.48
C THR A 6 10.63 64.81 2.82
N PHE A 7 11.67 64.86 1.97
CA PHE A 7 12.24 63.67 1.33
C PHE A 7 12.87 62.72 2.35
N LEU A 8 13.66 63.24 3.30
CA LEU A 8 14.27 62.44 4.36
C LEU A 8 13.22 61.82 5.29
N THR A 9 12.13 62.55 5.61
CA THR A 9 11.02 62.02 6.41
C THR A 9 10.27 60.90 5.66
N GLY A 10 10.03 61.06 4.34
CA GLY A 10 9.40 60.03 3.52
C GLY A 10 10.25 58.78 3.33
N ALA A 11 11.57 58.94 3.20
CA ALA A 11 12.50 57.82 3.13
C ALA A 11 12.55 57.06 4.47
N ALA A 12 12.57 57.78 5.60
CA ALA A 12 12.56 57.17 6.93
C ALA A 12 11.28 56.38 7.22
N THR A 13 10.10 56.88 6.82
CA THR A 13 8.84 56.14 6.97
C THR A 13 8.78 54.89 6.08
N MET A 14 9.29 54.96 4.85
CA MET A 14 9.39 53.79 3.97
C MET A 14 10.33 52.72 4.54
N VAL A 15 11.50 53.10 5.05
CA VAL A 15 12.45 52.16 5.67
C VAL A 15 11.85 51.53 6.93
N ALA A 16 11.16 52.32 7.76
CA ALA A 16 10.48 51.79 8.94
C ALA A 16 9.35 50.82 8.58
N ALA A 17 8.56 51.12 7.53
CA ALA A 17 7.50 50.24 7.05
C ALA A 17 8.08 48.92 6.48
N LEU A 18 9.14 49.00 5.67
CA LEU A 18 9.83 47.82 5.15
C LEU A 18 10.45 46.98 6.27
N ALA A 19 11.09 47.61 7.25
CA ALA A 19 11.63 46.93 8.41
C ALA A 19 10.54 46.24 9.23
N ALA A 20 9.39 46.90 9.45
CA ALA A 20 8.25 46.31 10.15
C ALA A 20 7.66 45.11 9.37
N ILE A 21 7.55 45.20 8.05
CA ILE A 21 7.08 44.07 7.21
C ILE A 21 8.06 42.90 7.30
N VAL A 22 9.37 43.15 7.22
CA VAL A 22 10.40 42.09 7.31
C VAL A 22 10.42 41.45 8.70
N THR A 23 10.26 42.22 9.79
CA THR A 23 10.23 41.64 11.15
C THR A 23 8.94 40.88 11.44
N LEU A 24 7.79 41.36 10.94
CA LEU A 24 6.50 40.69 11.09
C LEU A 24 6.36 39.43 10.21
N THR A 25 7.02 39.38 9.05
CA THR A 25 6.98 38.21 8.14
C THR A 25 8.15 37.24 8.34
N GLY A 26 9.27 37.70 8.90
CA GLY A 26 10.47 36.89 9.14
C GLY A 26 10.49 36.15 10.49
N ALA A 27 9.60 36.51 11.42
CA ALA A 27 9.45 35.81 12.68
C ALA A 27 8.86 34.40 12.44
N ARG A 28 9.73 33.42 12.21
CA ARG A 28 9.35 32.00 12.28
C ARG A 28 8.99 31.70 13.73
N THR A 29 7.74 31.30 13.97
CA THR A 29 7.34 30.73 15.26
C THR A 29 8.35 29.63 15.59
N PRO A 30 9.06 29.71 16.73
CA PRO A 30 9.99 28.66 17.11
C PRO A 30 9.27 27.32 17.12
N ALA A 31 9.95 26.26 16.70
CA ALA A 31 9.39 24.91 16.72
C ALA A 31 8.88 24.62 18.13
N ARG A 32 7.56 24.50 18.28
CA ARG A 32 6.94 24.22 19.57
C ARG A 32 6.97 22.72 19.76
N HIS A 33 7.71 22.29 20.78
CA HIS A 33 7.70 20.91 21.23
C HIS A 33 6.58 20.78 22.27
N GLU A 34 5.53 20.05 21.91
CA GLU A 34 4.43 19.73 22.83
C GLU A 34 4.66 18.32 23.38
N THR A 35 4.34 18.13 24.65
CA THR A 35 4.30 16.82 25.29
C THR A 35 2.85 16.48 25.59
N PHE A 36 2.41 15.29 25.19
CA PHE A 36 1.08 14.78 25.47
C PHE A 36 1.19 13.45 26.20
N ASP A 37 0.34 13.24 27.20
CA ASP A 37 0.17 11.89 27.78
C ASP A 37 -0.69 11.01 26.87
N GLU A 38 -1.75 11.58 26.27
CA GLU A 38 -2.65 10.93 25.34
C GLU A 38 -3.11 11.90 24.23
N ILE A 39 -3.35 11.37 23.03
CA ILE A 39 -3.92 12.10 21.90
C ILE A 39 -5.20 11.39 21.43
N THR A 40 -6.37 11.99 21.69
CA THR A 40 -7.67 11.54 21.15
C THR A 40 -8.08 12.42 19.98
N VAL A 41 -7.86 11.93 18.74
CA VAL A 41 -8.12 12.67 17.50
C VAL A 41 -8.67 11.75 16.42
N GLY A 42 -9.28 12.33 15.38
CA GLY A 42 -9.74 11.56 14.23
C GLY A 42 -8.65 11.26 13.19
N ARG A 43 -7.68 12.18 13.01
CA ARG A 43 -6.60 12.04 12.02
C ARG A 43 -5.34 12.79 12.44
N ILE A 44 -4.18 12.21 12.15
CA ILE A 44 -2.85 12.80 12.29
C ILE A 44 -2.18 12.78 10.91
N ASN A 45 -1.63 13.92 10.48
CA ASN A 45 -0.77 14.01 9.30
C ASN A 45 0.66 14.34 9.76
N ILE A 46 1.63 13.52 9.37
CA ILE A 46 3.06 13.84 9.46
C ILE A 46 3.45 14.47 8.12
N VAL A 47 4.01 15.68 8.16
CA VAL A 47 4.28 16.49 6.97
C VAL A 47 5.72 17.01 6.95
N GLU A 48 6.27 17.16 5.76
CA GLU A 48 7.51 17.89 5.49
C GLU A 48 7.30 19.42 5.62
N PRO A 49 8.38 20.23 5.69
CA PRO A 49 8.28 21.69 5.76
C PRO A 49 7.53 22.34 4.58
N ASP A 50 7.50 21.70 3.41
CA ASP A 50 6.78 22.16 2.23
C ASP A 50 5.30 21.73 2.20
N GLY A 51 4.85 20.98 3.23
CA GLY A 51 3.49 20.48 3.35
C GLY A 51 3.26 19.08 2.76
N THR A 52 4.28 18.46 2.16
CA THR A 52 4.19 17.08 1.64
C THR A 52 3.89 16.11 2.78
N LYS A 53 2.84 15.30 2.64
CA LYS A 53 2.49 14.28 3.65
C LYS A 53 3.48 13.12 3.56
N ARG A 54 3.91 12.57 4.71
CA ARG A 54 4.76 11.37 4.80
C ARG A 54 4.05 10.18 5.44
N ILE A 55 3.23 10.46 6.47
CA ILE A 55 2.42 9.46 7.16
C ILE A 55 1.04 10.07 7.43
N ILE A 56 -0.01 9.30 7.16
CA ILE A 56 -1.39 9.70 7.47
C ILE A 56 -2.02 8.61 8.32
N LEU A 57 -2.25 8.86 9.62
CA LEU A 57 -3.01 7.98 10.50
C LEU A 57 -4.44 8.52 10.62
N SER A 58 -5.45 7.71 10.30
CA SER A 58 -6.85 8.18 10.25
C SER A 58 -7.84 7.13 10.72
N ASN A 59 -8.91 7.61 11.36
CA ASN A 59 -10.15 6.87 11.51
C ASN A 59 -10.84 6.63 10.16
N LYS A 60 -11.94 5.86 10.18
CA LYS A 60 -12.76 5.56 9.00
C LYS A 60 -13.38 6.78 8.34
N ALA A 61 -13.90 7.73 9.11
CA ALA A 61 -14.64 8.88 8.60
C ALA A 61 -13.75 9.88 7.83
N GLN A 62 -12.45 9.91 8.12
CA GLN A 62 -11.48 10.85 7.55
C GLN A 62 -10.40 10.16 6.72
N PHE A 63 -10.57 8.85 6.45
CA PHE A 63 -9.60 8.06 5.70
C PHE A 63 -9.46 8.64 4.28
N PRO A 64 -8.23 8.95 3.84
CA PRO A 64 -8.02 9.65 2.58
C PRO A 64 -8.20 8.74 1.37
N GLY A 65 -8.17 9.38 0.20
CA GLY A 65 -7.94 8.73 -1.08
C GLY A 65 -6.53 8.15 -1.25
N ASP A 66 -6.16 7.84 -2.50
CA ASP A 66 -4.78 7.51 -2.85
C ASP A 66 -3.99 8.76 -3.19
N PHE A 67 -2.67 8.71 -3.07
CA PHE A 67 -1.80 9.84 -3.39
C PHE A 67 -0.90 9.52 -4.58
N LEU A 68 -0.88 10.41 -5.57
CA LEU A 68 0.05 10.35 -6.70
C LEU A 68 0.64 11.74 -6.94
N GLN A 69 1.96 11.86 -6.79
CA GLN A 69 2.69 13.10 -7.03
C GLN A 69 2.08 14.33 -6.30
N GLY A 70 1.72 14.14 -5.03
CA GLY A 70 1.13 15.17 -4.17
C GLY A 70 -0.38 15.39 -4.37
N LYS A 71 -1.01 14.73 -5.35
CA LYS A 71 -2.45 14.83 -5.62
C LYS A 71 -3.19 13.65 -4.99
N GLU A 72 -4.29 13.97 -4.31
CA GLU A 72 -5.20 12.96 -3.77
C GLU A 72 -6.24 12.55 -4.83
N GLY A 73 -6.34 11.25 -5.10
CA GLY A 73 -7.34 10.62 -5.97
C GLY A 73 -8.45 9.95 -5.16
N ALA A 74 -9.67 9.95 -5.68
CA ALA A 74 -10.81 9.36 -4.96
C ALA A 74 -10.73 7.82 -4.94
N ARG A 75 -10.80 7.23 -3.74
CA ARG A 75 -10.89 5.77 -3.52
C ARG A 75 -12.23 5.39 -2.89
N PRO A 76 -13.32 5.29 -3.67
CA PRO A 76 -14.64 4.94 -3.14
C PRO A 76 -14.66 3.54 -2.49
N ASP A 77 -13.76 2.66 -2.93
CA ASP A 77 -13.54 1.31 -2.41
C ASP A 77 -12.85 1.27 -1.02
N ARG A 78 -12.29 2.40 -0.55
CA ARG A 78 -11.58 2.51 0.74
C ARG A 78 -12.34 3.30 1.80
N ARG A 79 -13.65 3.57 1.61
CA ARG A 79 -14.46 4.36 2.55
C ARG A 79 -14.85 3.63 3.84
N ASP A 80 -14.61 2.33 3.90
CA ASP A 80 -14.98 1.47 5.02
C ASP A 80 -13.80 0.97 5.87
N VAL A 81 -12.64 1.60 5.75
CA VAL A 81 -11.42 1.23 6.50
C VAL A 81 -10.87 2.41 7.29
N ALA A 82 -10.17 2.10 8.38
CA ALA A 82 -9.29 3.02 9.09
C ALA A 82 -7.83 2.55 8.95
N GLY A 83 -6.85 3.36 9.33
CA GLY A 83 -5.47 2.92 9.36
C GLY A 83 -4.46 4.02 9.04
N MET A 84 -3.36 3.63 8.40
CA MET A 84 -2.18 4.43 8.15
C MET A 84 -1.76 4.36 6.67
N LEU A 85 -1.48 5.48 6.01
CA LEU A 85 -0.84 5.49 4.70
C LEU A 85 0.60 5.98 4.79
N PHE A 86 1.49 5.36 4.02
CA PHE A 86 2.85 5.83 3.76
C PHE A 86 2.88 6.59 2.46
N VAL A 87 3.57 7.73 2.46
CA VAL A 87 3.72 8.59 1.29
C VAL A 87 5.21 8.90 1.13
N ASN A 88 5.72 8.72 -0.09
CA ASN A 88 7.12 8.95 -0.43
C ASN A 88 7.42 10.45 -0.66
N GLU A 89 8.68 10.75 -0.98
CA GLU A 89 9.20 12.10 -1.23
C GLU A 89 8.50 12.80 -2.41
N GLU A 90 7.96 12.03 -3.34
CA GLU A 90 7.21 12.57 -4.48
C GLU A 90 5.78 12.92 -4.10
N GLY A 91 5.34 12.61 -2.87
CA GLY A 91 3.93 12.71 -2.49
C GLY A 91 3.09 11.58 -3.10
N THR A 92 3.68 10.42 -3.37
CA THR A 92 2.98 9.23 -3.88
C THR A 92 2.82 8.18 -2.78
N GLU A 93 1.62 7.61 -2.63
CA GLU A 93 1.36 6.50 -1.72
C GLU A 93 2.28 5.32 -2.06
N ASN A 94 2.94 4.75 -1.05
CA ASN A 94 3.85 3.61 -1.22
C ASN A 94 3.59 2.49 -0.21
N GLY A 95 2.32 2.33 0.15
CA GLY A 95 1.84 1.31 1.07
C GLY A 95 1.11 1.90 2.26
N GLY A 96 0.77 1.04 3.21
CA GLY A 96 0.06 1.45 4.40
C GLY A 96 -0.51 0.28 5.19
N LEU A 97 -1.07 0.58 6.35
CA LEU A 97 -1.91 -0.30 7.13
C LEU A 97 -3.37 0.08 6.89
N ILE A 98 -4.19 -0.86 6.47
CA ILE A 98 -5.65 -0.71 6.52
C ILE A 98 -6.24 -1.75 7.45
N GLN A 99 -7.30 -1.37 8.16
CA GLN A 99 -8.05 -2.27 9.00
C GLN A 99 -9.55 -1.99 8.96
N LYS A 100 -10.34 -3.04 9.18
CA LYS A 100 -11.77 -2.98 9.45
C LYS A 100 -12.20 -4.20 10.25
N GLY A 101 -13.33 -4.05 10.95
CA GLY A 101 -13.95 -5.13 11.69
C GLY A 101 -15.39 -4.76 12.01
N SER A 102 -16.35 -5.55 11.50
CA SER A 102 -17.77 -5.36 11.80
C SER A 102 -18.56 -6.63 11.55
N ILE A 103 -19.70 -6.73 12.24
CA ILE A 103 -20.77 -7.67 11.92
C ILE A 103 -21.91 -6.84 11.32
N GLY A 104 -22.30 -7.17 10.09
CA GLY A 104 -23.44 -6.54 9.42
C GLY A 104 -24.77 -6.88 10.08
N ALA A 105 -25.81 -6.12 9.76
CA ALA A 105 -27.17 -6.38 10.28
C ALA A 105 -27.71 -7.76 9.88
N ASP A 106 -27.22 -8.31 8.78
CA ASP A 106 -27.49 -9.65 8.25
C ASP A 106 -26.61 -10.75 8.88
N GLY A 107 -25.74 -10.40 9.83
CA GLY A 107 -24.77 -11.31 10.44
C GLY A 107 -23.47 -11.47 9.64
N THR A 108 -23.29 -10.76 8.52
CA THR A 108 -22.08 -10.87 7.70
C THR A 108 -20.87 -10.34 8.46
N ILE A 109 -19.86 -11.18 8.67
CA ILE A 109 -18.58 -10.79 9.27
C ILE A 109 -17.70 -10.18 8.17
N ALA A 110 -17.26 -8.94 8.38
CA ALA A 110 -16.28 -8.25 7.55
C ALA A 110 -15.14 -7.74 8.43
N SER A 111 -14.13 -8.58 8.63
CA SER A 111 -12.93 -8.27 9.41
C SER A 111 -11.68 -8.46 8.56
N GLY A 112 -10.74 -7.53 8.65
CA GLY A 112 -9.45 -7.69 8.02
C GLY A 112 -8.47 -6.58 8.30
N LEU A 113 -7.20 -6.94 8.29
CA LEU A 113 -6.04 -6.08 8.42
C LEU A 113 -5.07 -6.38 7.28
N SER A 114 -4.50 -5.33 6.69
CA SER A 114 -3.48 -5.46 5.65
C SER A 114 -2.43 -4.37 5.83
N LEU A 115 -1.18 -4.78 6.08
CA LEU A 115 -0.02 -3.91 6.00
C LEU A 115 0.71 -4.19 4.68
N THR A 116 0.80 -3.18 3.83
CA THR A 116 1.35 -3.27 2.50
C THR A 116 2.61 -2.44 2.34
N PHE A 117 3.53 -2.95 1.52
CA PHE A 117 4.70 -2.24 1.06
C PHE A 117 4.69 -2.29 -0.45
N ASP A 118 4.47 -1.13 -1.06
CA ASP A 118 4.34 -1.03 -2.50
C ASP A 118 5.73 -0.93 -3.15
N ARG A 119 5.87 -1.49 -4.34
CA ARG A 119 7.04 -1.18 -5.17
C ARG A 119 6.96 0.29 -5.59
N PHE A 120 8.09 0.97 -5.74
CA PHE A 120 8.13 2.38 -6.16
C PHE A 120 7.26 2.63 -7.41
N ARG A 121 6.27 3.53 -7.27
CA ARG A 121 5.25 3.90 -8.28
C ARG A 121 4.44 2.71 -8.83
N GLN A 122 4.25 1.68 -8.02
CA GLN A 122 3.63 0.42 -8.37
C GLN A 122 2.86 -0.15 -7.18
N ASP A 123 2.30 -1.35 -7.33
CA ASP A 123 1.47 -2.03 -6.34
C ASP A 123 2.31 -2.87 -5.34
N GLN A 124 1.63 -3.62 -4.46
CA GLN A 124 2.25 -4.36 -3.35
C GLN A 124 3.37 -5.34 -3.77
N ALA A 125 4.62 -5.02 -3.40
CA ALA A 125 5.74 -5.96 -3.43
C ALA A 125 5.70 -6.92 -2.24
N MET A 126 5.24 -6.44 -1.08
CA MET A 126 5.06 -7.24 0.12
C MET A 126 3.74 -6.89 0.82
N GLN A 127 3.11 -7.89 1.42
CA GLN A 127 1.90 -7.71 2.23
C GLN A 127 1.88 -8.67 3.41
N LEU A 128 1.54 -8.15 4.60
CA LEU A 128 1.08 -8.90 5.76
C LEU A 128 -0.44 -8.76 5.80
N LEU A 129 -1.16 -9.87 5.85
CA LEU A 129 -2.61 -9.84 5.82
C LEU A 129 -3.25 -10.80 6.82
N ASN A 130 -4.38 -10.36 7.36
CA ASN A 130 -5.36 -11.17 8.04
C ASN A 130 -6.73 -10.78 7.49
N ASN A 131 -7.47 -11.71 6.91
CA ASN A 131 -8.85 -11.52 6.49
C ASN A 131 -9.68 -12.59 7.17
N ASP A 132 -10.82 -12.20 7.75
CA ASP A 132 -11.66 -13.12 8.50
C ASP A 132 -13.13 -12.90 8.16
N ASN A 133 -13.82 -14.01 7.91
CA ASN A 133 -15.25 -14.06 7.66
C ASN A 133 -15.84 -15.36 8.25
N ALA A 134 -17.16 -15.53 8.15
CA ALA A 134 -17.85 -16.65 8.79
C ALA A 134 -17.39 -18.05 8.33
N SER A 135 -16.86 -18.19 7.11
CA SER A 135 -16.46 -19.48 6.54
C SER A 135 -14.94 -19.66 6.40
N GLN A 136 -14.19 -18.56 6.32
CA GLN A 136 -12.77 -18.61 6.01
C GLN A 136 -11.99 -17.49 6.72
N GLN A 137 -10.92 -17.92 7.39
CA GLN A 137 -9.85 -17.06 7.84
C GLN A 137 -8.64 -17.23 6.90
N ILE A 138 -8.05 -16.13 6.46
CA ILE A 138 -6.77 -16.10 5.74
C ILE A 138 -5.80 -15.28 6.57
N THR A 139 -4.63 -15.83 6.91
CA THR A 139 -3.55 -15.08 7.56
C THR A 139 -2.23 -15.46 6.91
N GLY A 140 -1.43 -14.47 6.52
CA GLY A 140 -0.14 -14.77 5.92
C GLY A 140 0.68 -13.57 5.48
N ILE A 141 1.82 -13.91 4.88
CA ILE A 141 2.79 -13.04 4.23
C ILE A 141 2.78 -13.36 2.75
N ARG A 142 2.71 -12.31 1.93
CA ARG A 142 2.76 -12.38 0.48
C ARG A 142 3.95 -11.56 -0.01
N ILE A 143 4.78 -12.14 -0.88
CA ILE A 143 5.86 -11.43 -1.58
C ILE A 143 5.66 -11.60 -3.08
N ASN A 144 5.68 -10.49 -3.81
CA ASN A 144 5.40 -10.44 -5.24
C ASN A 144 6.58 -9.84 -6.01
N ASP A 145 6.84 -10.40 -7.18
CA ASP A 145 7.54 -9.71 -8.25
C ASP A 145 6.51 -8.80 -8.93
N VAL A 146 6.63 -7.50 -8.67
CA VAL A 146 5.83 -6.44 -9.30
C VAL A 146 6.68 -5.87 -10.44
N PRO A 147 6.18 -5.57 -11.65
CA PRO A 147 7.00 -5.01 -12.74
C PRO A 147 7.54 -3.62 -12.40
N ASN A 148 8.56 -3.16 -13.13
CA ASN A 148 9.01 -1.77 -13.01
C ASN A 148 7.93 -0.84 -13.60
N PHE A 149 7.70 0.33 -12.98
CA PHE A 149 6.72 1.31 -13.46
C PHE A 149 6.94 1.77 -14.91
N GLN A 150 8.18 1.69 -15.42
CA GLN A 150 8.53 1.99 -16.81
C GLN A 150 8.11 0.87 -17.78
N THR A 151 8.02 -0.37 -17.31
CA THR A 151 7.55 -1.54 -18.08
C THR A 151 6.03 -1.64 -18.04
N THR A 152 5.43 -1.34 -16.89
CA THR A 152 3.98 -1.36 -16.69
C THR A 152 3.63 -0.27 -15.71
N SER A 153 2.94 0.76 -16.18
CA SER A 153 2.49 1.87 -15.34
C SER A 153 1.22 1.52 -14.56
N MET A 154 0.82 2.33 -13.59
CA MET A 154 -0.49 2.16 -12.93
C MET A 154 -1.66 2.34 -13.92
N ASP A 155 -1.53 3.25 -14.90
CA ASP A 155 -2.53 3.46 -15.96
C ASP A 155 -2.66 2.26 -16.90
N ASP A 156 -1.56 1.52 -17.10
CA ASP A 156 -1.59 0.29 -17.88
C ASP A 156 -2.54 -0.75 -17.29
N PHE A 157 -2.60 -0.89 -15.95
CA PHE A 157 -3.53 -1.83 -15.32
C PHE A 157 -5.00 -1.49 -15.54
N ALA A 158 -5.34 -0.20 -15.61
CA ALA A 158 -6.70 0.24 -15.96
C ALA A 158 -7.00 -0.08 -17.42
N ARG A 159 -6.06 0.23 -18.32
CA ARG A 159 -6.17 -0.08 -19.75
C ARG A 159 -6.30 -1.57 -20.02
N PHE A 160 -5.54 -2.43 -19.32
CA PHE A 160 -5.65 -3.88 -19.49
C PHE A 160 -7.02 -4.41 -19.11
N ARG A 161 -7.58 -3.90 -18.01
CA ARG A 161 -8.92 -4.29 -17.56
C ARG A 161 -9.99 -3.88 -18.57
N GLU A 162 -9.85 -2.69 -19.14
CA GLU A 162 -10.75 -2.21 -20.20
C GLU A 162 -10.63 -3.06 -21.48
N GLU A 163 -9.41 -3.30 -21.95
CA GLU A 163 -9.14 -4.12 -23.13
C GLU A 163 -9.67 -5.56 -22.94
N ALA A 164 -9.38 -6.18 -21.80
CA ALA A 164 -9.89 -7.51 -21.47
C ALA A 164 -11.44 -7.52 -21.41
N GLY A 165 -12.06 -6.48 -20.86
CA GLY A 165 -13.52 -6.36 -20.78
C GLY A 165 -14.21 -6.26 -22.15
N LYS A 166 -13.50 -5.82 -23.19
CA LYS A 166 -13.99 -5.77 -24.58
C LYS A 166 -13.88 -7.12 -25.31
N LEU A 167 -13.09 -8.06 -24.78
CA LEU A 167 -12.90 -9.38 -25.39
C LEU A 167 -14.01 -10.35 -24.97
N PRO A 168 -14.40 -11.28 -25.87
CA PRO A 168 -15.22 -12.43 -25.49
C PRO A 168 -14.58 -13.18 -24.32
N GLN A 169 -15.39 -13.68 -23.38
CA GLN A 169 -14.91 -14.35 -22.16
C GLN A 169 -13.88 -15.46 -22.45
N ALA A 170 -14.10 -16.24 -23.52
CA ALA A 170 -13.19 -17.31 -23.95
C ALA A 170 -11.78 -16.82 -24.35
N GLN A 171 -11.62 -15.54 -24.71
CA GLN A 171 -10.35 -14.94 -25.12
C GLN A 171 -9.65 -14.15 -24.00
N GLN A 172 -10.38 -13.80 -22.93
CA GLN A 172 -9.82 -13.01 -21.83
C GLN A 172 -8.65 -13.72 -21.16
N GLN A 173 -8.74 -15.03 -20.96
CA GLN A 173 -7.65 -15.80 -20.35
C GLN A 173 -6.37 -15.72 -21.19
N ALA A 174 -6.47 -15.88 -22.51
CA ALA A 174 -5.32 -15.79 -23.40
C ALA A 174 -4.68 -14.39 -23.39
N TYR A 175 -5.49 -13.34 -23.29
CA TYR A 175 -5.01 -11.97 -23.14
C TYR A 175 -4.20 -11.76 -21.86
N TRP A 176 -4.72 -12.23 -20.71
CA TRP A 176 -4.00 -12.14 -19.44
C TRP A 176 -2.73 -12.99 -19.41
N THR A 177 -2.77 -14.21 -19.98
CA THR A 177 -1.58 -15.06 -20.13
C THR A 177 -0.51 -14.35 -20.94
N LYS A 178 -0.87 -13.73 -22.07
CA LYS A 178 0.07 -12.97 -22.90
C LYS A 178 0.74 -11.83 -22.12
N LEU A 179 -0.02 -11.02 -21.39
CA LEU A 179 0.54 -9.93 -20.56
C LEU A 179 1.47 -10.47 -19.47
N SER A 180 1.08 -11.58 -18.85
CA SER A 180 1.90 -12.30 -17.87
C SER A 180 3.24 -12.74 -18.46
N GLU A 181 3.24 -13.40 -19.63
CA GLU A 181 4.44 -13.87 -20.32
C GLU A 181 5.35 -12.71 -20.76
N GLN A 182 4.76 -11.55 -21.06
CA GLN A 182 5.48 -10.31 -21.34
C GLN A 182 6.06 -9.64 -20.09
N GLY A 183 5.87 -10.22 -18.89
CA GLY A 183 6.35 -9.66 -17.63
C GLY A 183 5.62 -8.38 -17.22
N ARG A 184 4.38 -8.18 -17.69
CA ARG A 184 3.59 -6.96 -17.45
C ARG A 184 2.60 -7.07 -16.29
N LEU A 185 2.52 -8.23 -15.65
CA LEU A 185 1.63 -8.48 -14.53
C LEU A 185 2.41 -8.91 -13.29
N ASN A 186 1.86 -8.60 -12.12
CA ASN A 186 2.43 -9.03 -10.84
C ASN A 186 2.44 -10.56 -10.75
N LYS A 187 3.51 -11.11 -10.19
CA LYS A 187 3.68 -12.54 -9.95
C LYS A 187 3.95 -12.80 -8.48
N ASN A 188 3.11 -13.60 -7.83
CA ASN A 188 3.39 -14.01 -6.47
C ASN A 188 4.56 -14.98 -6.43
N ARG A 189 5.57 -14.70 -5.62
CA ARG A 189 6.78 -15.52 -5.45
C ARG A 189 6.78 -16.33 -4.18
N ILE A 190 6.27 -15.73 -3.11
CA ILE A 190 6.20 -16.39 -1.79
C ILE A 190 4.81 -16.20 -1.21
N TRP A 191 4.27 -17.30 -0.69
CA TRP A 191 3.17 -17.31 0.26
C TRP A 191 3.62 -18.05 1.52
N LEU A 192 3.48 -17.41 2.68
CA LEU A 192 3.61 -18.07 3.98
C LEU A 192 2.35 -17.78 4.77
N GLY A 193 1.53 -18.79 5.05
CA GLY A 193 0.28 -18.56 5.75
C GLY A 193 -0.55 -19.81 5.91
N ASN A 194 -1.77 -19.63 6.42
CA ASN A 194 -2.73 -20.71 6.45
C ASN A 194 -3.19 -21.08 5.03
N THR A 195 -3.73 -22.30 4.91
CA THR A 195 -4.35 -22.80 3.69
C THR A 195 -5.87 -22.76 3.82
N GLY A 196 -6.59 -22.85 2.69
CA GLY A 196 -8.06 -22.86 2.70
C GLY A 196 -8.68 -24.05 3.44
N ASP A 197 -7.91 -25.13 3.62
CA ASP A 197 -8.28 -26.36 4.31
C ASP A 197 -7.78 -26.41 5.76
N LYS A 198 -7.52 -25.27 6.40
CA LYS A 198 -7.08 -25.14 7.80
C LYS A 198 -5.70 -25.73 8.11
N GLY A 199 -4.85 -25.91 7.10
CA GLY A 199 -3.43 -26.20 7.24
C GLY A 199 -2.56 -24.93 7.27
N SER A 200 -1.25 -25.13 7.18
CA SER A 200 -0.26 -24.06 7.01
C SER A 200 0.74 -24.42 5.92
N ALA A 201 1.16 -23.41 5.15
CA ALA A 201 2.04 -23.63 4.01
C ALA A 201 3.06 -22.50 3.81
N LEU A 202 4.26 -22.90 3.37
CA LEU A 202 5.23 -22.06 2.67
C LEU A 202 5.25 -22.50 1.20
N GLN A 203 4.90 -21.61 0.29
CA GLN A 203 4.96 -21.83 -1.16
C GLN A 203 6.07 -20.98 -1.75
N LEU A 204 6.98 -21.62 -2.51
CA LEU A 204 7.97 -20.95 -3.33
C LEU A 204 7.61 -21.16 -4.79
N LYS A 205 7.41 -20.06 -5.51
CA LYS A 205 6.92 -20.04 -6.88
C LYS A 205 8.01 -19.59 -7.83
N ASP A 206 7.96 -20.07 -9.08
CA ASP A 206 8.84 -19.62 -10.16
C ASP A 206 8.42 -18.26 -10.73
N ALA A 207 9.12 -17.81 -11.77
CA ALA A 207 8.87 -16.52 -12.43
C ALA A 207 7.48 -16.41 -13.06
N GLN A 208 6.83 -17.54 -13.37
CA GLN A 208 5.47 -17.56 -13.91
C GLN A 208 4.40 -17.70 -12.82
N GLY A 209 4.80 -17.85 -11.55
CA GLY A 209 3.91 -18.03 -10.41
C GLY A 209 3.55 -19.50 -10.14
N GLY A 210 4.16 -20.45 -10.85
CA GLY A 210 3.98 -21.88 -10.63
C GLY A 210 4.73 -22.31 -9.36
N ILE A 211 4.07 -23.05 -8.48
CA ILE A 211 4.70 -23.56 -7.24
C ILE A 211 5.76 -24.59 -7.63
N ARG A 212 7.00 -24.43 -7.13
CA ARG A 212 8.12 -25.37 -7.33
C ARG A 212 8.56 -26.05 -6.05
N MET A 213 8.34 -25.39 -4.90
CA MET A 213 8.51 -26.00 -3.59
C MET A 213 7.34 -25.64 -2.68
N LEU A 214 6.88 -26.62 -1.92
CA LEU A 214 5.81 -26.50 -0.94
C LEU A 214 6.23 -27.16 0.37
N LEU A 215 6.28 -26.38 1.45
CA LEU A 215 6.31 -26.89 2.82
C LEU A 215 4.89 -26.85 3.36
N LEU A 216 4.34 -27.97 3.80
CA LEU A 216 2.94 -28.10 4.16
C LEU A 216 2.76 -28.84 5.48
N VAL A 217 1.85 -28.35 6.31
CA VAL A 217 1.21 -29.12 7.39
C VAL A 217 -0.29 -29.05 7.17
N SER A 218 -0.94 -30.19 6.96
CA SER A 218 -2.40 -30.27 6.82
C SER A 218 -3.12 -30.05 8.15
N ALA A 219 -4.44 -29.85 8.10
CA ALA A 219 -5.26 -29.67 9.31
C ALA A 219 -5.22 -30.87 10.28
N ASP A 220 -4.98 -32.09 9.79
CA ASP A 220 -4.80 -33.30 10.61
C ASP A 220 -3.35 -33.52 11.07
N GLY A 221 -2.46 -32.55 10.82
CA GLY A 221 -1.09 -32.54 11.33
C GLY A 221 -0.07 -33.32 10.49
N LYS A 222 -0.42 -33.74 9.27
CA LYS A 222 0.54 -34.42 8.37
C LYS A 222 1.50 -33.40 7.78
N ALA A 223 2.79 -33.56 8.09
CA ALA A 223 3.86 -32.74 7.54
C ALA A 223 4.36 -33.31 6.21
N GLU A 224 4.61 -32.44 5.23
CA GLU A 224 5.12 -32.82 3.91
C GLU A 224 5.93 -31.68 3.26
N ILE A 225 7.03 -32.07 2.59
CA ILE A 225 7.80 -31.20 1.69
C ILE A 225 7.61 -31.72 0.27
N ARG A 226 7.04 -30.91 -0.64
CA ARG A 226 6.86 -31.28 -2.05
C ARG A 226 7.74 -30.43 -2.95
N MET A 227 8.38 -31.08 -3.92
CA MET A 227 9.05 -30.45 -5.06
C MET A 227 8.19 -30.74 -6.30
N LEU A 228 7.93 -29.72 -7.09
CA LEU A 228 7.04 -29.81 -8.25
C LEU A 228 7.81 -29.50 -9.53
N ASP A 229 7.55 -30.28 -10.59
CA ASP A 229 8.07 -30.04 -11.92
C ASP A 229 7.42 -28.82 -12.60
N GLU A 230 7.83 -28.51 -13.82
CA GLU A 230 7.35 -27.35 -14.59
C GLU A 230 5.83 -27.35 -14.82
N GLN A 231 5.22 -28.53 -14.91
CA GLN A 231 3.79 -28.74 -15.11
C GLN A 231 3.00 -28.70 -13.79
N GLY A 232 3.68 -28.54 -12.66
CA GLY A 232 3.07 -28.50 -11.33
C GLY A 232 2.75 -29.89 -10.78
N LYS A 233 3.34 -30.94 -11.33
CA LYS A 233 3.22 -32.30 -10.79
C LYS A 233 4.33 -32.53 -9.76
N VAL A 234 3.99 -33.22 -8.67
CA VAL A 234 4.97 -33.57 -7.62
C VAL A 234 6.01 -34.51 -8.21
N SER A 235 7.25 -34.04 -8.28
CA SER A 235 8.41 -34.82 -8.74
C SER A 235 9.11 -35.52 -7.58
N LYS A 236 9.07 -34.93 -6.38
CA LYS A 236 9.57 -35.53 -5.15
C LYS A 236 8.75 -35.06 -3.94
N SER A 237 8.57 -35.96 -2.98
CA SER A 237 7.95 -35.65 -1.69
C SER A 237 8.79 -36.23 -0.55
N ILE A 238 8.89 -35.48 0.55
CA ILE A 238 9.52 -35.90 1.80
C ILE A 238 8.46 -35.82 2.90
N THR A 239 8.27 -36.94 3.59
CA THR A 239 7.34 -37.11 4.72
C THR A 239 8.12 -37.60 5.94
N PRO A 240 7.55 -37.52 7.17
CA PRO A 240 8.20 -38.08 8.36
C PRO A 240 8.56 -39.57 8.26
N THR A 241 7.90 -40.30 7.36
CA THR A 241 8.14 -41.74 7.12
C THR A 241 9.05 -42.02 5.91
N SER A 242 9.47 -40.99 5.18
CA SER A 242 10.43 -41.15 4.09
C SER A 242 11.77 -41.61 4.67
N LYS A 243 12.24 -42.79 4.28
CA LYS A 243 13.60 -43.25 4.57
C LYS A 243 14.57 -42.60 3.56
N ASP A 244 15.79 -42.34 4.04
CA ASP A 244 16.89 -41.67 3.30
C ASP A 244 17.08 -42.19 1.87
#